data_AF-A0AA97B0Y3-F1
#
_entry.id   AF-A0AA97B0Y3-F1
#
_cell.length_a   1.000
_cell.length_b   1.000
_cell.length_c   1.000
_cell.angle_alpha   90.00
_cell.angle_beta   90.00
_cell.angle_gamma   90.00
#
_symmetry.space_group_name_H-M   'P 1'
#
loop_
_entity.id
_entity.type
_entity.pdbx_description
1 polymer ?
#
loop_
_entity_poly.entity_id
_entity_poly.type
_entity_poly.pdbx_seq_one_letter_code
_entity_poly.pdbx_strand_id
1 'polypeptide(L)'
;MRIPRTDARRKLLGALLCTFSVAACGPAPEGEPAGNGSTEQPVVYGNDDRMDVYAHPDATLRQYAMQASAVMVDPFEIDDSDPNNVVFTSLTLGEYADLCPGQRFIDDPSPGYCSGTLIDDDLLLTAGHCVETAADCRDFKWAFNFYRPDANSVQTMTTQDIFSCKEIVVRRDNTSSGRTLDYAIIRLDRPAAPRFTPAPIRPGNAAMTTGANVAVIGSGSGIPLKIDSGGIVRNGRASTLDYFTATTDTFGGNSGSAVYDMSSHTIAGILVRGETDYIFQGNCRVVNECSQNGTDCDGEDITYVRPAIEAFCAAHTSVRLCNTTPPPPTSFDFTASNTQNATVNTTRHTVELTAGQSITVGTCGLTGASATGDTWLRVNGPSGIEVASNDDGCATGRGSKVTFTAGAAGNYEIIAGCYGNTSCSGTVAWTIGTATPPANSGTFNYSSVNSDSARQNTTNENVTLTAGQSLSFGTCNVAGASGTGDSFIRLYNAAGTQVKFNDDGAGCGSLSHATYTVPAGAGGTYQIRAGCYGNTSCSGTVGWTVQ
;
A
#
# COMPACT_ATOMS: atom_id res chain seq x y z
N MET A 1 33.79 7.26 53.39
CA MET A 1 33.30 6.61 52.15
C MET A 1 33.98 7.28 50.95
N ARG A 2 34.00 6.67 49.76
CA ARG A 2 34.79 7.19 48.61
C ARG A 2 34.13 8.40 47.92
N ILE A 3 34.94 9.10 47.11
CA ILE A 3 34.71 10.45 46.55
C ILE A 3 34.50 10.35 45.00
N PRO A 4 34.46 11.41 44.14
CA PRO A 4 33.38 11.54 43.15
C PRO A 4 33.85 11.77 41.69
N ARG A 5 32.90 12.20 40.83
CA ARG A 5 32.99 13.13 39.68
C ARG A 5 34.27 13.21 38.79
N THR A 6 33.97 13.26 37.47
CA THR A 6 34.59 14.06 36.39
C THR A 6 36.01 13.77 35.84
N ASP A 7 36.02 13.56 34.52
CA ASP A 7 36.91 14.11 33.49
C ASP A 7 38.40 13.72 33.29
N ALA A 8 38.68 13.51 31.99
CA ALA A 8 39.88 13.88 31.21
C ALA A 8 41.29 13.32 31.55
N ARG A 9 41.80 12.53 30.58
CA ARG A 9 43.17 12.54 30.01
C ARG A 9 44.40 12.62 30.96
N ARG A 10 45.25 11.57 30.99
CA ARG A 10 46.70 11.64 30.61
C ARG A 10 47.52 10.33 30.66
N LYS A 11 48.14 10.01 29.51
CA LYS A 11 49.53 9.57 29.23
C LYS A 11 50.34 8.63 30.18
N LEU A 12 50.64 7.44 29.63
CA LEU A 12 51.93 6.70 29.53
C LEU A 12 52.95 6.63 30.69
N LEU A 13 53.28 5.38 31.07
CA LEU A 13 54.56 4.66 30.84
C LEU A 13 54.26 3.13 30.96
N GLY A 14 55.06 2.12 30.58
CA GLY A 14 56.39 2.03 29.93
C GLY A 14 57.30 1.03 30.69
N ALA A 15 57.96 0.00 30.12
CA ALA A 15 58.10 -0.43 28.71
C ALA A 15 57.48 -1.85 28.44
N LEU A 16 58.12 -2.97 28.04
CA LEU A 16 59.53 -3.39 27.88
C LEU A 16 59.70 -4.46 26.75
N LEU A 17 60.96 -4.65 26.31
CA LEU A 17 61.53 -5.48 25.21
C LEU A 17 60.84 -6.77 24.70
N CYS A 18 60.74 -6.86 23.36
CA CYS A 18 61.59 -7.69 22.46
C CYS A 18 61.19 -7.48 20.97
N THR A 19 61.91 -6.70 20.15
CA THR A 19 62.92 -7.13 19.13
C THR A 19 62.43 -8.21 18.13
N PHE A 20 62.53 -8.07 16.79
CA PHE A 20 63.28 -7.12 15.94
C PHE A 20 62.70 -7.11 14.49
N SER A 21 62.58 -5.94 13.83
CA SER A 21 62.87 -5.66 12.40
C SER A 21 62.37 -4.27 11.99
N VAL A 22 62.95 -3.67 10.94
CA VAL A 22 62.83 -2.22 10.66
C VAL A 22 62.42 -1.89 9.22
N ALA A 23 61.35 -1.10 9.09
CA ALA A 23 61.11 -0.13 8.02
C ALA A 23 60.18 0.97 8.59
N ALA A 24 60.25 2.22 8.12
CA ALA A 24 59.57 3.35 8.76
C ALA A 24 58.85 4.26 7.77
N CYS A 25 57.67 4.77 8.15
CA CYS A 25 57.26 6.17 7.95
C CYS A 25 55.86 6.45 8.56
N GLY A 26 55.77 7.41 9.48
CA GLY A 26 54.56 8.18 9.82
C GLY A 26 53.42 7.47 10.59
N PRO A 27 52.84 8.10 11.63
CA PRO A 27 51.46 7.82 12.01
C PRO A 27 50.51 8.44 10.96
N ALA A 28 49.52 7.68 10.49
CA ALA A 28 48.47 8.23 9.66
C ALA A 28 47.58 9.18 10.50
N PRO A 29 47.03 10.27 9.92
CA PRO A 29 45.94 11.00 10.55
C PRO A 29 44.70 10.10 10.67
N GLU A 30 43.89 10.34 11.69
CA GLU A 30 42.62 9.65 11.90
C GLU A 30 41.64 10.09 10.79
N GLY A 31 41.50 9.26 9.75
CA GLY A 31 40.60 9.52 8.63
C GLY A 31 39.17 9.16 8.97
N GLU A 32 38.24 10.08 8.69
CA GLU A 32 36.80 9.83 8.77
C GLU A 32 36.39 8.78 7.72
N PRO A 33 35.33 7.98 7.97
CA PRO A 33 34.83 7.00 7.00
C PRO A 33 34.25 7.72 5.77
N ALA A 34 34.99 7.69 4.66
CA ALA A 34 34.56 8.32 3.41
C ALA A 34 33.35 7.59 2.79
N GLY A 35 32.15 8.11 3.09
CA GLY A 35 30.93 7.77 2.37
C GLY A 35 30.97 8.31 0.94
N ASN A 36 31.46 7.52 0.00
CA ASN A 36 31.61 7.93 -1.40
C ASN A 36 30.30 7.75 -2.19
N GLY A 37 29.28 8.53 -1.81
CA GLY A 37 28.02 8.69 -2.55
C GLY A 37 27.80 10.16 -2.89
N SER A 38 27.95 10.54 -4.16
CA SER A 38 27.78 11.92 -4.62
C SER A 38 26.29 12.27 -4.74
N THR A 39 25.69 12.67 -3.62
CA THR A 39 24.32 13.16 -3.50
C THR A 39 24.32 14.68 -3.48
N GLU A 40 24.53 15.30 -4.64
CA GLU A 40 24.24 16.73 -4.83
C GLU A 40 22.71 16.91 -4.97
N GLN A 41 22.19 18.02 -4.45
CA GLN A 41 20.78 18.15 -4.04
C GLN A 41 20.12 19.45 -4.57
N PRO A 42 18.77 19.46 -4.75
CA PRO A 42 18.01 20.26 -5.75
C PRO A 42 17.76 21.77 -5.59
N VAL A 43 17.25 22.42 -6.66
CA VAL A 43 17.13 23.89 -6.86
C VAL A 43 15.70 24.41 -7.20
N VAL A 44 15.55 25.75 -7.31
CA VAL A 44 14.39 26.45 -7.92
C VAL A 44 14.61 26.79 -9.41
N TYR A 45 13.56 26.66 -10.24
CA TYR A 45 13.56 26.89 -11.69
C TYR A 45 12.67 28.07 -12.13
N GLY A 46 13.19 29.29 -11.98
CA GLY A 46 12.57 30.53 -12.47
C GLY A 46 11.78 31.28 -11.40
N ASN A 47 10.52 30.93 -11.19
CA ASN A 47 9.76 31.39 -10.02
C ASN A 47 9.72 30.24 -9.02
N ASP A 48 9.83 30.54 -7.72
CA ASP A 48 9.67 29.54 -6.66
C ASP A 48 8.17 29.23 -6.44
N ASP A 49 7.65 28.28 -7.22
CA ASP A 49 6.25 27.84 -7.28
C ASP A 49 5.84 26.93 -6.10
N ARG A 50 6.76 26.59 -5.17
CA ARG A 50 6.45 25.86 -3.93
C ARG A 50 5.36 26.55 -3.11
N MET A 51 4.34 25.82 -2.69
CA MET A 51 3.27 26.31 -1.81
C MET A 51 3.07 25.41 -0.58
N ASP A 52 2.61 26.00 0.52
CA ASP A 52 2.08 25.25 1.65
C ASP A 52 0.81 24.47 1.26
N VAL A 53 0.59 23.32 1.88
CA VAL A 53 -0.57 22.44 1.62
C VAL A 53 -1.89 23.20 1.71
N TYR A 54 -2.11 24.05 2.72
CA TYR A 54 -3.37 24.81 2.83
C TYR A 54 -3.60 25.82 1.69
N ALA A 55 -2.53 26.31 1.07
CA ALA A 55 -2.57 27.39 0.09
C ALA A 55 -2.62 26.89 -1.37
N HIS A 56 -2.06 25.71 -1.65
CA HIS A 56 -1.99 25.16 -3.01
C HIS A 56 -3.38 24.97 -3.63
N PRO A 57 -3.65 25.42 -4.87
CA PRO A 57 -5.01 25.43 -5.44
C PRO A 57 -5.58 24.03 -5.76
N ASP A 58 -4.76 23.08 -6.20
CA ASP A 58 -5.21 21.73 -6.57
C ASP A 58 -5.62 20.89 -5.34
N ALA A 59 -6.89 20.51 -5.27
CA ALA A 59 -7.46 19.77 -4.14
C ALA A 59 -6.97 18.32 -4.04
N THR A 60 -6.60 17.70 -5.17
CA THR A 60 -6.09 16.33 -5.23
C THR A 60 -4.66 16.28 -4.71
N LEU A 61 -3.82 17.24 -5.09
CA LEU A 61 -2.46 17.36 -4.54
C LEU A 61 -2.48 17.69 -3.04
N ARG A 62 -3.39 18.58 -2.59
CA ARG A 62 -3.62 18.79 -1.16
C ARG A 62 -3.98 17.47 -0.46
N GLN A 63 -4.90 16.68 -1.03
CA GLN A 63 -5.27 15.40 -0.45
C GLN A 63 -4.07 14.44 -0.36
N TYR A 64 -3.26 14.31 -1.40
CA TYR A 64 -2.08 13.45 -1.37
C TYR A 64 -1.04 13.89 -0.31
N ALA A 65 -0.80 15.19 -0.15
CA ALA A 65 0.06 15.71 0.91
C ALA A 65 -0.48 15.38 2.32
N MET A 66 -1.79 15.45 2.52
CA MET A 66 -2.44 15.15 3.80
C MET A 66 -2.68 13.65 4.06
N GLN A 67 -2.58 12.77 3.04
CA GLN A 67 -3.06 11.39 3.12
C GLN A 67 -2.09 10.32 2.63
N ALA A 68 -1.05 10.67 1.88
CA ALA A 68 -0.09 9.71 1.35
C ALA A 68 1.37 10.11 1.66
N SER A 69 1.72 11.39 1.63
CA SER A 69 3.08 11.85 1.89
C SER A 69 3.49 11.70 3.36
N ALA A 70 4.74 11.29 3.57
CA ALA A 70 5.39 11.15 4.87
C ALA A 70 6.84 11.65 4.80
N VAL A 71 7.40 12.02 5.96
CA VAL A 71 8.75 12.60 6.09
C VAL A 71 9.62 11.70 6.95
N MET A 72 10.82 11.41 6.48
CA MET A 72 11.83 10.63 7.20
C MET A 72 12.52 11.53 8.23
N VAL A 73 12.39 11.21 9.51
CA VAL A 73 12.89 11.99 10.64
C VAL A 73 13.70 11.10 11.58
N ASP A 74 14.76 11.65 12.17
CA ASP A 74 15.54 10.96 13.20
C ASP A 74 14.72 10.92 14.52
N PRO A 75 14.63 9.78 15.22
CA PRO A 75 13.93 9.69 16.50
C PRO A 75 14.47 10.64 17.59
N PHE A 76 15.70 11.14 17.51
CA PHE A 76 16.25 12.12 18.45
C PHE A 76 15.62 13.51 18.32
N GLU A 77 15.01 13.84 17.18
CA GLU A 77 14.31 15.12 16.97
C GLU A 77 12.84 15.09 17.41
N ILE A 78 12.33 13.95 17.88
CA ILE A 78 10.92 13.75 18.23
C ILE A 78 10.72 13.93 19.75
N ASP A 79 9.88 14.90 20.14
CA ASP A 79 9.25 14.92 21.47
C ASP A 79 7.84 14.32 21.35
N ASP A 80 7.69 13.08 21.82
CA ASP A 80 6.43 12.34 21.91
C ASP A 80 5.86 12.26 23.33
N SER A 81 6.35 13.12 24.24
CA SER A 81 5.98 13.09 25.67
C SER A 81 4.50 13.40 25.95
N ASP A 82 3.82 14.12 25.06
CA ASP A 82 2.36 14.02 24.89
C ASP A 82 2.05 13.17 23.65
N PRO A 83 1.48 11.96 23.80
CA PRO A 83 1.19 11.08 22.67
C PRO A 83 0.13 11.62 21.70
N ASN A 84 -0.55 12.72 22.04
CA ASN A 84 -1.57 13.41 21.24
C ASN A 84 -1.05 14.71 20.60
N ASN A 85 0.16 15.15 20.95
CA ASN A 85 0.78 16.37 20.43
C ASN A 85 2.30 16.13 20.31
N VAL A 86 2.67 15.33 19.31
CA VAL A 86 4.07 15.12 18.93
C VAL A 86 4.60 16.40 18.29
N VAL A 87 5.76 16.86 18.73
CA VAL A 87 6.47 18.03 18.19
C VAL A 87 7.90 17.67 17.85
N PHE A 88 8.55 18.53 17.05
CA PHE A 88 9.96 18.39 16.69
C PHE A 88 10.81 19.41 17.44
N THR A 89 12.00 19.00 17.89
CA THR A 89 12.96 19.86 18.61
C THR A 89 14.00 20.53 17.70
N SER A 90 13.87 20.34 16.39
CA SER A 90 14.86 20.72 15.39
C SER A 90 14.96 22.23 15.19
N LEU A 91 16.08 22.64 14.60
CA LEU A 91 16.32 24.01 14.14
C LEU A 91 15.28 24.46 13.11
N THR A 92 15.05 25.77 13.03
CA THR A 92 14.37 26.34 11.86
C THR A 92 15.26 26.22 10.62
N LEU A 93 14.65 26.26 9.43
CA LEU A 93 15.39 26.24 8.16
C LEU A 93 16.44 27.35 8.07
N GLY A 94 16.14 28.54 8.59
CA GLY A 94 17.08 29.66 8.64
C GLY A 94 18.33 29.37 9.48
N GLU A 95 18.16 28.67 10.60
CA GLU A 95 19.26 28.26 11.49
C GLU A 95 20.01 27.02 10.94
N TYR A 96 19.31 26.08 10.30
CA TYR A 96 19.90 24.88 9.73
C TYR A 96 20.76 25.16 8.49
N ALA A 97 20.29 26.04 7.59
CA ALA A 97 20.95 26.32 6.31
C ALA A 97 21.68 27.69 6.26
N ASP A 98 21.87 28.37 7.40
CA ASP A 98 22.43 29.73 7.52
C ASP A 98 21.76 30.76 6.57
N LEU A 99 20.42 30.72 6.42
CA LEU A 99 19.75 31.51 5.39
C LEU A 99 19.75 33.03 5.68
N CYS A 100 19.81 33.81 4.60
CA CYS A 100 19.67 35.26 4.67
C CYS A 100 18.23 35.66 5.08
N PRO A 101 18.04 36.75 5.84
CA PRO A 101 16.71 37.21 6.25
C PRO A 101 15.78 37.46 5.05
N GLY A 102 14.56 36.93 5.12
CA GLY A 102 13.54 37.08 4.06
C GLY A 102 13.57 36.00 2.98
N GLN A 103 14.41 34.97 3.09
CA GLN A 103 14.22 33.73 2.33
C GLN A 103 12.89 33.06 2.69
N ARG A 104 12.29 32.33 1.75
CA ARG A 104 10.98 31.68 1.95
C ARG A 104 11.10 30.51 2.92
N PHE A 105 10.05 30.32 3.73
CA PHE A 105 9.95 29.25 4.73
C PHE A 105 11.05 29.23 5.80
N ILE A 106 11.76 30.35 5.99
CA ILE A 106 12.91 30.48 6.91
C ILE A 106 12.60 30.07 8.36
N ASP A 107 11.37 30.32 8.83
CA ASP A 107 10.91 30.03 10.20
C ASP A 107 10.29 28.62 10.36
N ASP A 108 10.29 27.79 9.31
CA ASP A 108 9.75 26.42 9.40
C ASP A 108 10.74 25.46 10.09
N PRO A 109 10.28 24.54 10.96
CA PRO A 109 11.15 23.56 11.63
C PRO A 109 11.66 22.51 10.63
N SER A 110 12.93 22.10 10.74
CA SER A 110 13.66 21.28 9.74
C SER A 110 14.11 19.90 10.29
N PRO A 111 13.20 18.99 10.70
CA PRO A 111 13.56 17.65 11.19
C PRO A 111 13.77 16.59 10.09
N GLY A 112 13.40 16.88 8.83
CA GLY A 112 13.33 15.89 7.75
C GLY A 112 14.65 15.66 7.00
N TYR A 113 15.00 14.40 6.77
CA TYR A 113 16.17 13.96 5.99
C TYR A 113 15.83 13.47 4.59
N CYS A 114 14.63 12.91 4.42
CA CYS A 114 14.07 12.41 3.17
C CYS A 114 12.54 12.48 3.21
N SER A 115 11.91 12.23 2.07
CA SER A 115 10.48 12.14 1.88
C SER A 115 10.06 10.75 1.43
N GLY A 116 8.78 10.43 1.57
CA GLY A 116 8.20 9.17 1.11
C GLY A 116 6.71 9.30 0.85
N THR A 117 6.11 8.27 0.24
CA THR A 117 4.69 8.29 -0.11
C THR A 117 4.06 6.91 0.01
N LEU A 118 2.91 6.83 0.68
CA LEU A 118 2.14 5.61 0.89
C LEU A 118 1.54 5.15 -0.44
N ILE A 119 1.85 3.91 -0.84
CA ILE A 119 1.41 3.31 -2.11
C ILE A 119 0.64 1.99 -1.92
N ASP A 120 0.67 1.41 -0.72
CA ASP A 120 -0.19 0.31 -0.30
C ASP A 120 -0.59 0.47 1.16
N ASP A 121 -1.41 -0.43 1.71
CA ASP A 121 -1.98 -0.25 3.07
C ASP A 121 -0.89 -0.12 4.16
N ASP A 122 0.26 -0.78 3.98
CA ASP A 122 1.45 -0.73 4.85
C ASP A 122 2.78 -0.48 4.10
N LEU A 123 2.74 -0.08 2.82
CA LEU A 123 3.93 0.11 1.97
C LEU A 123 4.18 1.58 1.63
N LEU A 124 5.38 2.05 1.93
CA LEU A 124 5.87 3.40 1.60
C LEU A 124 6.92 3.33 0.48
N LEU A 125 6.75 4.16 -0.54
CA LEU A 125 7.72 4.44 -1.59
C LEU A 125 8.67 5.55 -1.14
N THR A 126 9.96 5.43 -1.43
CA THR A 126 10.98 6.48 -1.21
C THR A 126 12.18 6.22 -2.14
N ALA A 127 13.27 6.99 -2.02
CA ALA A 127 14.52 6.75 -2.74
C ALA A 127 15.30 5.59 -2.10
N GLY A 128 16.17 4.94 -2.88
CA GLY A 128 17.06 3.91 -2.39
C GLY A 128 18.10 4.47 -1.42
N HIS A 129 18.74 5.58 -1.76
CA HIS A 129 19.76 6.20 -0.92
C HIS A 129 19.24 6.69 0.44
N CYS A 130 17.93 6.95 0.59
CA CYS A 130 17.31 7.28 1.88
C CYS A 130 17.31 6.11 2.88
N VAL A 131 17.38 4.86 2.41
CA VAL A 131 17.32 3.66 3.26
C VAL A 131 18.31 2.62 2.75
N GLU A 132 19.61 2.88 2.90
CA GLU A 132 20.68 2.00 2.38
C GLU A 132 20.69 0.61 3.00
N THR A 133 20.38 0.51 4.29
CA THR A 133 20.57 -0.68 5.11
C THR A 133 19.37 -0.98 6.02
N ALA A 134 19.35 -2.19 6.57
CA ALA A 134 18.43 -2.59 7.63
C ALA A 134 18.68 -1.90 8.99
N ALA A 135 19.73 -1.06 9.12
CA ALA A 135 19.86 -0.15 10.26
C ALA A 135 19.01 1.10 10.04
N ASP A 136 19.15 1.75 8.89
CA ASP A 136 18.46 3.01 8.57
C ASP A 136 16.93 2.85 8.61
N CYS A 137 16.42 1.75 8.04
CA CYS A 137 15.01 1.36 8.16
C CYS A 137 14.54 1.20 9.63
N ARG A 138 15.33 0.57 10.49
CA ARG A 138 14.96 0.31 11.89
C ARG A 138 14.99 1.60 12.71
N ASP A 139 16.02 2.42 12.52
CA ASP A 139 16.37 3.50 13.42
C ASP A 139 15.56 4.76 13.12
N PHE A 140 15.47 5.19 11.86
CA PHE A 140 14.65 6.35 11.45
C PHE A 140 13.14 6.09 11.62
N LYS A 141 12.36 7.19 11.58
CA LYS A 141 10.90 7.18 11.65
C LYS A 141 10.30 7.93 10.45
N TRP A 142 9.05 7.62 10.15
CA TRP A 142 8.26 8.20 9.07
C TRP A 142 7.07 8.92 9.67
N ALA A 143 7.11 10.26 9.65
CA ALA A 143 6.06 11.13 10.15
C ALA A 143 5.08 11.48 9.04
N PHE A 144 3.83 11.05 9.18
CA PHE A 144 2.71 11.59 8.42
C PHE A 144 2.19 12.86 9.10
N ASN A 145 1.30 13.60 8.43
CA ASN A 145 0.69 14.83 8.94
C ASN A 145 1.65 16.01 9.21
N PHE A 146 2.92 15.94 8.82
CA PHE A 146 3.88 17.05 8.93
C PHE A 146 3.70 18.08 7.79
N TYR A 147 2.62 18.87 7.84
CA TYR A 147 2.31 19.95 6.89
C TYR A 147 1.70 21.16 7.59
N ARG A 148 1.57 22.30 6.88
CA ARG A 148 0.85 23.49 7.37
C ARG A 148 -0.64 23.45 6.96
N PRO A 149 -1.61 23.36 7.90
CA PRO A 149 -3.05 23.40 7.62
C PRO A 149 -3.59 24.84 7.57
N ASP A 150 -2.82 25.82 8.07
CA ASP A 150 -3.03 27.25 7.93
C ASP A 150 -1.68 27.98 7.94
N ALA A 151 -1.69 29.31 7.73
CA ALA A 151 -0.47 30.13 7.62
C ALA A 151 0.41 30.20 8.89
N ASN A 152 -0.10 29.80 10.05
CA ASN A 152 0.54 30.02 11.35
C ASN A 152 0.96 28.69 12.02
N SER A 153 0.13 27.65 11.92
CA SER A 153 0.38 26.35 12.57
C SER A 153 1.11 25.35 11.66
N VAL A 154 1.72 24.34 12.29
CA VAL A 154 1.95 23.01 11.70
C VAL A 154 0.85 22.10 12.23
N GLN A 155 0.38 21.17 11.42
CA GLN A 155 -0.70 20.24 11.76
C GLN A 155 -0.31 19.41 12.99
N THR A 156 -1.22 19.32 13.97
CA THR A 156 -1.02 18.51 15.16
C THR A 156 -0.87 17.04 14.78
N MET A 157 0.25 16.45 15.19
CA MET A 157 0.56 15.02 15.02
C MET A 157 0.39 14.28 16.35
N THR A 158 0.08 13.00 16.26
CA THR A 158 0.01 12.06 17.38
C THR A 158 1.05 10.97 17.18
N THR A 159 1.35 10.20 18.23
CA THR A 159 2.19 8.98 18.13
C THR A 159 1.66 7.97 17.10
N GLN A 160 0.37 8.02 16.75
CA GLN A 160 -0.25 7.18 15.73
C GLN A 160 0.08 7.62 14.29
N ASP A 161 0.66 8.80 14.09
CA ASP A 161 1.12 9.33 12.80
C ASP A 161 2.62 9.06 12.53
N ILE A 162 3.35 8.57 13.54
CA ILE A 162 4.78 8.24 13.47
C ILE A 162 4.96 6.72 13.27
N PHE A 163 5.65 6.30 12.21
CA PHE A 163 5.84 4.88 11.86
C PHE A 163 7.32 4.51 11.82
N SER A 164 7.70 3.34 12.32
CA SER A 164 9.00 2.73 12.04
C SER A 164 8.95 1.98 10.71
N CYS A 165 10.08 1.86 10.01
CA CYS A 165 10.20 0.85 8.96
C CYS A 165 10.50 -0.52 9.59
N LYS A 166 9.79 -1.54 9.09
CA LYS A 166 9.83 -2.93 9.56
C LYS A 166 10.79 -3.78 8.73
N GLU A 167 10.78 -3.55 7.42
CA GLU A 167 11.64 -4.21 6.45
C GLU A 167 11.76 -3.36 5.18
N ILE A 168 12.93 -3.42 4.53
CA ILE A 168 13.11 -2.95 3.17
C ILE A 168 12.66 -4.08 2.25
N VAL A 169 11.56 -3.88 1.52
CA VAL A 169 10.89 -4.92 0.74
C VAL A 169 11.55 -5.09 -0.62
N VAL A 170 11.85 -3.97 -1.30
CA VAL A 170 12.75 -3.90 -2.46
C VAL A 170 13.50 -2.57 -2.45
N ARG A 171 14.73 -2.56 -2.98
CA ARG A 171 15.60 -1.38 -3.02
C ARG A 171 16.58 -1.44 -4.18
N ARG A 172 16.93 -0.26 -4.71
CA ARG A 172 18.02 -0.05 -5.67
C ARG A 172 18.50 1.40 -5.62
N ASP A 173 19.77 1.62 -5.92
CA ASP A 173 20.47 2.92 -5.89
C ASP A 173 21.60 3.00 -6.93
N ASN A 174 21.61 2.09 -7.91
CA ASN A 174 22.80 1.78 -8.70
C ASN A 174 22.61 1.89 -10.22
N THR A 175 23.73 2.21 -10.87
CA THR A 175 23.86 2.16 -12.32
C THR A 175 24.25 0.74 -12.76
N SER A 176 23.44 0.11 -13.59
CA SER A 176 23.73 -1.21 -14.15
C SER A 176 23.06 -1.40 -15.51
N SER A 177 23.76 -2.04 -16.46
CA SER A 177 23.31 -2.22 -17.84
C SER A 177 22.80 -0.93 -18.53
N GLY A 178 23.43 0.21 -18.22
CA GLY A 178 23.07 1.51 -18.80
C GLY A 178 21.81 2.17 -18.19
N ARG A 179 21.25 1.63 -17.12
CA ARG A 179 20.13 2.23 -16.37
C ARG A 179 20.60 2.65 -14.98
N THR A 180 20.33 3.90 -14.59
CA THR A 180 20.58 4.43 -13.23
C THR A 180 19.26 4.44 -12.47
N LEU A 181 19.12 3.56 -11.47
CA LEU A 181 17.86 3.34 -10.77
C LEU A 181 18.03 3.57 -9.28
N ASP A 182 17.24 4.49 -8.73
CA ASP A 182 17.25 4.85 -7.31
C ASP A 182 15.82 4.84 -6.75
N TYR A 183 15.48 3.84 -5.94
CA TYR A 183 14.17 3.61 -5.35
C TYR A 183 14.23 2.68 -4.13
N ALA A 184 13.28 2.80 -3.23
CA ALA A 184 12.93 1.80 -2.24
C ALA A 184 11.41 1.67 -2.10
N ILE A 185 10.97 0.46 -1.79
CA ILE A 185 9.66 0.22 -1.18
C ILE A 185 9.94 -0.45 0.16
N ILE A 186 9.51 0.22 1.23
CA ILE A 186 9.62 -0.26 2.60
C ILE A 186 8.25 -0.67 3.13
N ARG A 187 8.23 -1.57 4.12
CA ARG A 187 7.03 -1.87 4.89
C ARG A 187 7.09 -1.12 6.22
N LEU A 188 5.98 -0.52 6.61
CA LEU A 188 5.81 0.13 7.91
C LEU A 188 5.60 -0.91 9.03
N ASP A 189 5.79 -0.52 10.29
CA ASP A 189 5.56 -1.39 11.46
C ASP A 189 4.10 -1.86 11.61
N ARG A 190 3.16 -1.08 11.07
CA ARG A 190 1.72 -1.33 11.03
C ARG A 190 1.10 -0.70 9.77
N PRO A 191 -0.12 -1.11 9.36
CA PRO A 191 -0.85 -0.42 8.30
C PRO A 191 -1.10 1.06 8.63
N ALA A 192 -0.87 1.92 7.65
CA ALA A 192 -1.25 3.33 7.68
C ALA A 192 -2.69 3.53 7.18
N ALA A 193 -3.15 2.70 6.24
CA ALA A 193 -4.57 2.63 5.88
C ALA A 193 -5.40 1.93 6.98
N PRO A 194 -6.65 2.35 7.25
CA PRO A 194 -7.42 3.39 6.55
C PRO A 194 -7.33 4.79 7.21
N ARG A 195 -6.38 5.06 8.12
CA ARG A 195 -6.12 6.42 8.65
C ARG A 195 -5.57 7.35 7.57
N PHE A 196 -4.79 6.77 6.67
CA PHE A 196 -4.17 7.37 5.51
C PHE A 196 -4.65 6.68 4.22
N THR A 197 -4.55 7.36 3.08
CA THR A 197 -5.06 6.88 1.79
C THR A 197 -3.90 6.78 0.79
N PRO A 198 -3.50 5.55 0.37
CA PRO A 198 -2.39 5.39 -0.56
C PRO A 198 -2.61 6.10 -1.91
N ALA A 199 -1.57 6.75 -2.42
CA ALA A 199 -1.59 7.49 -3.67
C ALA A 199 -1.51 6.54 -4.90
N PRO A 200 -2.18 6.88 -6.03
CA PRO A 200 -2.26 6.01 -7.19
C PRO A 200 -0.97 6.04 -8.03
N ILE A 201 -0.51 4.86 -8.45
CA ILE A 201 0.64 4.68 -9.34
C ILE A 201 0.24 4.95 -10.81
N ARG A 202 1.12 5.59 -11.59
CA ARG A 202 0.91 5.81 -13.01
C ARG A 202 0.91 4.49 -13.80
N PRO A 203 -0.13 4.21 -14.62
CA PRO A 203 -0.24 2.94 -15.32
C PRO A 203 0.72 2.83 -16.51
N GLY A 204 1.20 1.60 -16.75
CA GLY A 204 2.05 1.29 -17.90
C GLY A 204 3.50 1.76 -17.77
N ASN A 205 4.26 1.65 -18.86
CA ASN A 205 5.69 1.98 -18.93
C ASN A 205 5.99 2.92 -20.12
N ALA A 206 5.11 3.89 -20.35
CA ALA A 206 5.33 4.95 -21.35
C ALA A 206 6.19 6.06 -20.73
N ALA A 207 7.17 6.57 -21.48
CA ALA A 207 7.98 7.70 -21.05
C ALA A 207 7.11 8.94 -20.74
N MET A 208 7.59 9.80 -19.84
CA MET A 208 7.10 11.17 -19.76
C MET A 208 7.45 11.92 -21.05
N THR A 209 6.54 12.74 -21.55
CA THR A 209 6.78 13.54 -22.76
C THR A 209 7.45 14.86 -22.37
N THR A 210 8.47 15.31 -23.11
CA THR A 210 9.04 16.65 -22.92
C THR A 210 7.96 17.72 -23.05
N GLY A 211 7.87 18.63 -22.08
CA GLY A 211 6.78 19.61 -21.95
C GLY A 211 5.56 19.12 -21.16
N ALA A 212 5.53 17.86 -20.68
CA ALA A 212 4.50 17.42 -19.74
C ALA A 212 4.69 18.10 -18.38
N ASN A 213 3.59 18.60 -17.80
CA ASN A 213 3.59 19.16 -16.46
C ASN A 213 3.55 18.05 -15.39
N VAL A 214 4.34 18.26 -14.33
CA VAL A 214 4.45 17.39 -13.18
C VAL A 214 4.35 18.20 -11.89
N ALA A 215 3.93 17.55 -10.82
CA ALA A 215 3.93 18.13 -9.49
C ALA A 215 4.71 17.25 -8.52
N VAL A 216 5.35 17.84 -7.53
CA VAL A 216 6.09 17.15 -6.47
C VAL A 216 5.47 17.49 -5.11
N ILE A 217 5.41 16.50 -4.22
CA ILE A 217 4.92 16.69 -2.85
C ILE A 217 5.95 16.11 -1.89
N GLY A 218 6.52 16.96 -1.03
CA GLY A 218 7.63 16.55 -0.18
C GLY A 218 8.19 17.60 0.77
N SER A 219 9.22 17.17 1.51
CA SER A 219 9.87 17.85 2.62
C SER A 219 11.26 18.36 2.22
N GLY A 220 11.30 19.23 1.21
CA GLY A 220 12.54 19.91 0.81
C GLY A 220 13.14 20.71 1.95
N SER A 221 14.46 20.67 2.12
CA SER A 221 15.21 21.16 3.29
C SER A 221 14.61 20.72 4.64
N GLY A 222 13.98 19.55 4.69
CA GLY A 222 13.46 18.95 5.91
C GLY A 222 12.23 19.62 6.54
N ILE A 223 11.65 20.66 5.90
CA ILE A 223 10.53 21.45 6.44
C ILE A 223 9.13 20.85 6.13
N PRO A 224 8.03 21.30 6.77
CA PRO A 224 6.69 20.74 6.56
C PRO A 224 6.31 20.71 5.08
N LEU A 225 5.62 19.64 4.68
CA LEU A 225 5.38 19.28 3.28
C LEU A 225 4.93 20.48 2.43
N LYS A 226 5.61 20.68 1.30
CA LYS A 226 5.26 21.64 0.26
C LYS A 226 4.74 20.92 -0.97
N ILE A 227 3.98 21.64 -1.79
CA ILE A 227 3.52 21.22 -3.11
C ILE A 227 4.08 22.21 -4.13
N ASP A 228 4.88 21.75 -5.07
CA ASP A 228 5.17 22.44 -6.32
C ASP A 228 4.38 21.75 -7.44
N SER A 229 3.78 22.54 -8.34
CA SER A 229 3.12 22.06 -9.56
C SER A 229 3.51 22.85 -10.82
N GLY A 230 4.55 23.69 -10.76
CA GLY A 230 5.11 24.42 -11.89
C GLY A 230 6.02 23.54 -12.77
N GLY A 231 6.54 22.45 -12.22
CA GLY A 231 7.51 21.57 -12.87
C GLY A 231 7.13 21.08 -14.27
N ILE A 232 8.09 21.13 -15.20
CA ILE A 232 7.96 20.69 -16.59
C ILE A 232 9.03 19.65 -16.91
N VAL A 233 8.64 18.53 -17.53
CA VAL A 233 9.57 17.48 -17.97
C VAL A 233 10.45 17.99 -19.10
N ARG A 234 11.77 17.98 -18.89
CA ARG A 234 12.80 18.31 -19.88
C ARG A 234 13.14 17.09 -20.74
N ASN A 235 13.47 15.94 -20.14
CA ASN A 235 13.89 14.74 -20.87
C ASN A 235 13.27 13.45 -20.31
N GLY A 236 12.39 12.81 -21.07
CA GLY A 236 11.73 11.56 -20.70
C GLY A 236 12.61 10.29 -20.73
N ARG A 237 13.84 10.34 -21.26
CA ARG A 237 14.78 9.20 -21.41
C ARG A 237 14.13 7.89 -21.89
N ALA A 238 13.32 8.00 -22.96
CA ALA A 238 12.48 6.92 -23.46
C ALA A 238 13.22 5.65 -23.93
N SER A 239 14.54 5.68 -24.07
CA SER A 239 15.40 4.54 -24.40
C SER A 239 15.79 3.67 -23.20
N THR A 240 15.81 4.23 -21.99
CA THR A 240 16.28 3.56 -20.76
C THR A 240 15.19 3.38 -19.71
N LEU A 241 14.20 4.29 -19.67
CA LEU A 241 13.07 4.27 -18.73
C LEU A 241 13.54 3.99 -17.29
N ASP A 242 14.62 4.66 -16.90
CA ASP A 242 15.28 4.55 -15.61
C ASP A 242 14.93 5.74 -14.72
N TYR A 243 15.15 6.94 -15.23
CA TYR A 243 14.62 8.18 -14.69
C TYR A 243 14.15 9.10 -15.83
N PHE A 244 13.46 10.20 -15.51
CA PHE A 244 13.25 11.35 -16.41
C PHE A 244 13.75 12.62 -15.73
N THR A 245 13.95 13.70 -16.49
CA THR A 245 14.38 14.99 -15.93
C THR A 245 13.28 16.04 -16.01
N ALA A 246 13.14 16.90 -15.00
CA ALA A 246 12.12 17.96 -14.91
C ALA A 246 12.63 19.21 -14.19
N THR A 247 11.80 20.25 -14.10
CA THR A 247 12.10 21.52 -13.41
C THR A 247 11.26 21.72 -12.16
N THR A 248 11.28 20.74 -11.26
CA THR A 248 10.52 20.79 -10.00
C THR A 248 11.27 21.56 -8.93
N ASP A 249 10.62 22.52 -8.29
CA ASP A 249 11.23 23.35 -7.25
C ASP A 249 11.42 22.56 -5.96
N THR A 250 12.63 22.02 -5.81
CA THR A 250 12.93 21.02 -4.80
C THR A 250 14.24 21.36 -4.11
N PHE A 251 14.55 20.63 -3.03
CA PHE A 251 15.65 20.91 -2.10
C PHE A 251 16.01 19.61 -1.38
N GLY A 252 17.22 19.50 -0.82
CA GLY A 252 17.69 18.31 -0.12
C GLY A 252 16.71 17.85 0.98
N GLY A 253 16.32 16.59 0.97
CA GLY A 253 15.21 16.07 1.78
C GLY A 253 13.89 15.86 1.02
N ASN A 254 13.75 16.43 -0.19
CA ASN A 254 12.77 15.93 -1.16
C ASN A 254 13.19 14.59 -1.81
N SER A 255 14.38 14.06 -1.51
CA SER A 255 14.74 12.68 -1.89
C SER A 255 13.67 11.69 -1.44
N GLY A 256 13.11 10.93 -2.38
CA GLY A 256 12.02 10.00 -2.13
C GLY A 256 10.61 10.58 -2.25
N SER A 257 10.46 11.89 -2.51
CA SER A 257 9.17 12.52 -2.81
C SER A 257 8.52 11.92 -4.05
N ALA A 258 7.20 11.70 -3.99
CA ALA A 258 6.44 11.33 -5.17
C ALA A 258 6.29 12.51 -6.14
N VAL A 259 6.55 12.23 -7.42
CA VAL A 259 6.37 13.16 -8.53
C VAL A 259 5.22 12.65 -9.41
N TYR A 260 4.20 13.47 -9.58
CA TYR A 260 2.90 13.14 -10.16
C TYR A 260 2.78 13.64 -11.60
N ASP A 261 2.24 12.80 -12.49
CA ASP A 261 1.82 13.20 -13.84
C ASP A 261 0.48 13.96 -13.75
N MET A 262 0.52 15.28 -13.98
CA MET A 262 -0.63 16.17 -13.81
C MET A 262 -1.73 15.99 -14.86
N SER A 263 -1.52 15.14 -15.88
CA SER A 263 -2.62 14.72 -16.78
C SER A 263 -3.52 13.64 -16.18
N SER A 264 -3.10 13.01 -15.07
CA SER A 264 -3.79 11.87 -14.46
C SER A 264 -3.82 11.87 -12.93
N HIS A 265 -3.08 12.79 -12.28
CA HIS A 265 -2.84 12.82 -10.82
C HIS A 265 -2.32 11.49 -10.27
N THR A 266 -1.40 10.83 -11.01
CA THR A 266 -0.79 9.56 -10.60
C THR A 266 0.74 9.68 -10.50
N ILE A 267 1.36 8.93 -9.58
CA ILE A 267 2.82 8.96 -9.35
C ILE A 267 3.53 8.44 -10.61
N ALA A 268 4.27 9.31 -11.29
CA ALA A 268 5.15 8.96 -12.41
C ALA A 268 6.53 8.49 -11.93
N GLY A 269 7.01 9.04 -10.82
CA GLY A 269 8.34 8.77 -10.31
C GLY A 269 8.63 9.29 -8.91
N ILE A 270 9.90 9.19 -8.56
CA ILE A 270 10.50 9.44 -7.25
C ILE A 270 11.64 10.43 -7.46
N LEU A 271 11.63 11.59 -6.80
CA LEU A 271 12.76 12.53 -6.86
C LEU A 271 13.98 11.93 -6.17
N VAL A 272 15.18 12.04 -6.76
CA VAL A 272 16.37 11.30 -6.29
C VAL A 272 17.70 12.05 -6.32
N ARG A 273 17.88 13.09 -7.15
CA ARG A 273 19.11 13.91 -7.20
C ARG A 273 18.85 15.20 -7.99
N GLY A 274 19.63 16.25 -7.74
CA GLY A 274 19.43 17.56 -8.35
C GLY A 274 20.61 18.51 -8.22
N GLU A 275 20.32 19.79 -8.41
CA GLU A 275 21.27 20.89 -8.57
C GLU A 275 21.39 21.75 -7.29
N THR A 276 22.60 22.00 -6.78
CA THR A 276 22.88 22.65 -5.47
C THR A 276 21.80 23.61 -4.90
N ASP A 277 21.11 23.21 -3.81
CA ASP A 277 20.09 23.97 -3.04
C ASP A 277 20.38 25.47 -2.85
N TYR A 278 21.53 25.79 -2.27
CA TYR A 278 21.77 27.08 -1.62
C TYR A 278 23.18 27.62 -1.91
N ILE A 279 23.26 28.89 -2.31
CA ILE A 279 24.52 29.59 -2.61
C ILE A 279 24.79 30.73 -1.61
N PHE A 280 26.07 31.02 -1.36
CA PHE A 280 26.46 32.08 -0.41
C PHE A 280 26.24 33.49 -0.98
N GLN A 281 25.43 34.30 -0.28
CA GLN A 281 25.33 35.74 -0.49
C GLN A 281 25.97 36.49 0.69
N GLY A 282 27.29 36.69 0.60
CA GLY A 282 28.06 37.34 1.66
C GLY A 282 28.37 36.39 2.82
N ASN A 283 27.62 36.48 3.93
CA ASN A 283 27.83 35.69 5.15
C ASN A 283 26.66 34.77 5.52
N CYS A 284 25.66 34.67 4.65
CA CYS A 284 24.48 33.82 4.75
C CYS A 284 24.21 33.18 3.38
N ARG A 285 23.30 32.21 3.31
CA ARG A 285 22.90 31.56 2.06
C ARG A 285 21.56 32.07 1.53
N VAL A 286 21.38 32.00 0.22
CA VAL A 286 20.10 32.16 -0.46
C VAL A 286 19.83 30.94 -1.34
N VAL A 287 18.56 30.71 -1.64
CA VAL A 287 18.10 29.78 -2.67
C VAL A 287 18.90 30.01 -3.95
N ASN A 288 19.44 28.94 -4.51
CA ASN A 288 20.00 28.96 -5.85
C ASN A 288 18.85 29.05 -6.88
N GLU A 289 19.03 29.80 -7.96
CA GLU A 289 17.98 30.08 -8.95
C GLU A 289 18.49 29.72 -10.35
N CYS A 290 17.88 28.69 -10.95
CA CYS A 290 18.15 28.25 -12.32
C CYS A 290 17.09 28.80 -13.29
N SER A 291 17.46 29.01 -14.55
CA SER A 291 16.51 29.38 -15.59
C SER A 291 15.62 28.20 -15.98
N GLN A 292 14.30 28.37 -15.83
CA GLN A 292 13.26 27.41 -16.24
C GLN A 292 13.52 26.80 -17.64
N ASN A 293 13.93 27.63 -18.60
CA ASN A 293 14.22 27.25 -19.99
C ASN A 293 15.71 27.34 -20.37
N GLY A 294 16.62 27.36 -19.39
CA GLY A 294 18.05 27.50 -19.60
C GLY A 294 18.81 26.19 -19.77
N THR A 295 20.13 26.33 -19.86
CA THR A 295 21.13 25.24 -19.84
C THR A 295 22.26 25.55 -18.84
N ASP A 296 21.91 26.37 -17.85
CA ASP A 296 22.69 26.75 -16.67
C ASP A 296 22.66 25.66 -15.59
N CYS A 297 21.58 24.87 -15.58
CA CYS A 297 21.36 23.68 -14.75
C CYS A 297 20.66 22.62 -15.63
N ASP A 298 20.96 21.33 -15.47
CA ASP A 298 20.43 20.24 -16.31
C ASP A 298 18.96 19.92 -16.00
N GLY A 299 18.59 19.94 -14.71
CA GLY A 299 17.24 19.62 -14.23
C GLY A 299 17.27 18.61 -13.10
N GLU A 300 16.13 18.46 -12.44
CA GLU A 300 15.90 17.45 -11.42
C GLU A 300 15.75 16.06 -12.03
N ASP A 301 16.32 15.06 -11.38
CA ASP A 301 16.31 13.67 -11.82
C ASP A 301 15.27 12.87 -11.01
N ILE A 302 14.32 12.27 -11.71
CA ILE A 302 13.17 11.56 -11.14
C ILE A 302 13.18 10.09 -11.60
N THR A 303 13.57 9.16 -10.73
CA THR A 303 13.49 7.71 -11.02
C THR A 303 12.04 7.34 -11.34
N TYR A 304 11.80 6.64 -12.45
CA TYR A 304 10.46 6.15 -12.77
C TYR A 304 9.99 5.20 -11.65
N VAL A 305 8.75 5.36 -11.16
CA VAL A 305 8.19 4.48 -10.12
C VAL A 305 8.02 3.03 -10.63
N ARG A 306 7.86 2.90 -11.93
CA ARG A 306 7.61 1.66 -12.67
C ARG A 306 8.62 0.54 -12.34
N PRO A 307 9.95 0.74 -12.45
CA PRO A 307 10.99 -0.15 -11.92
C PRO A 307 10.82 -0.63 -10.47
N ALA A 308 10.34 0.22 -9.55
CA ALA A 308 10.17 -0.16 -8.15
C ALA A 308 9.01 -1.14 -7.98
N ILE A 309 7.89 -0.88 -8.67
CA ILE A 309 6.73 -1.78 -8.72
C ILE A 309 7.11 -3.10 -9.41
N GLU A 310 7.91 -3.08 -10.48
CA GLU A 310 8.39 -4.30 -11.14
C GLU A 310 9.23 -5.18 -10.20
N ALA A 311 10.14 -4.59 -9.44
CA ALA A 311 10.94 -5.32 -8.47
C ALA A 311 10.07 -5.89 -7.34
N PHE A 312 9.15 -5.10 -6.79
CA PHE A 312 8.24 -5.53 -5.74
C PHE A 312 7.38 -6.71 -6.19
N CYS A 313 6.72 -6.58 -7.34
CA CYS A 313 5.78 -7.58 -7.88
C CYS A 313 6.45 -8.82 -8.49
N ALA A 314 7.79 -8.82 -8.65
CA ALA A 314 8.54 -10.02 -8.99
C ALA A 314 8.72 -10.98 -7.80
N ALA A 315 8.49 -10.51 -6.56
CA ALA A 315 8.65 -11.29 -5.33
C ALA A 315 7.43 -11.25 -4.38
N HIS A 316 6.50 -10.31 -4.57
CA HIS A 316 5.38 -10.05 -3.67
C HIS A 316 4.06 -9.92 -4.44
N THR A 317 2.94 -9.94 -3.71
CA THR A 317 1.60 -9.72 -4.26
C THR A 317 0.93 -8.51 -3.61
N SER A 318 0.13 -7.81 -4.42
CA SER A 318 -0.72 -6.70 -4.02
C SER A 318 -1.81 -6.52 -5.08
N VAL A 319 -3.05 -6.30 -4.65
CA VAL A 319 -4.15 -5.98 -5.57
C VAL A 319 -4.02 -4.55 -6.12
N ARG A 320 -3.39 -3.64 -5.36
CA ARG A 320 -3.21 -2.23 -5.69
C ARG A 320 -2.00 -1.97 -6.60
N LEU A 321 -0.93 -2.74 -6.43
CA LEU A 321 0.36 -2.53 -7.12
C LEU A 321 0.72 -3.64 -8.14
N CYS A 322 0.35 -4.89 -7.86
CA CYS A 322 0.85 -6.07 -8.59
C CYS A 322 -0.18 -6.80 -9.43
N ASN A 323 -1.43 -6.33 -9.45
CA ASN A 323 -2.38 -6.79 -10.45
C ASN A 323 -1.94 -6.18 -11.81
N THR A 324 -1.12 -6.98 -12.50
CA THR A 324 -0.38 -6.87 -13.80
C THR A 324 0.17 -5.51 -14.28
N THR A 325 1.02 -5.55 -15.31
CA THR A 325 1.34 -4.34 -16.09
C THR A 325 1.53 -4.70 -17.57
N PRO A 326 0.77 -4.12 -18.53
CA PRO A 326 -0.34 -3.17 -18.33
C PRO A 326 -1.34 -3.68 -17.28
N PRO A 327 -1.88 -2.81 -16.40
CA PRO A 327 -2.84 -3.25 -15.40
C PRO A 327 -4.00 -3.99 -16.07
N PRO A 328 -4.60 -5.02 -15.45
CA PRO A 328 -5.78 -5.67 -16.00
C PRO A 328 -6.80 -4.55 -16.12
N PRO A 329 -7.24 -4.21 -17.34
CA PRO A 329 -8.00 -2.99 -17.55
C PRO A 329 -9.29 -3.15 -16.76
N THR A 330 -9.46 -2.37 -15.68
CA THR A 330 -10.62 -2.50 -14.76
C THR A 330 -11.94 -2.03 -15.38
N SER A 331 -11.92 -1.82 -16.70
CA SER A 331 -13.04 -1.45 -17.53
C SER A 331 -12.82 -1.84 -18.99
N PHE A 332 -13.91 -2.15 -19.71
CA PHE A 332 -13.91 -2.25 -21.17
C PHE A 332 -15.16 -1.61 -21.76
N ASP A 333 -15.01 -1.00 -22.94
CA ASP A 333 -16.15 -0.47 -23.69
C ASP A 333 -16.87 -1.56 -24.47
N PHE A 334 -18.19 -1.41 -24.61
CA PHE A 334 -19.02 -2.29 -25.43
C PHE A 334 -20.09 -1.51 -26.19
N THR A 335 -20.54 -2.10 -27.29
CA THR A 335 -21.71 -1.67 -28.06
C THR A 335 -22.30 -2.92 -28.68
N ALA A 336 -23.55 -3.23 -28.34
CA ALA A 336 -24.17 -4.50 -28.67
C ALA A 336 -25.64 -4.32 -29.08
N SER A 337 -26.19 -5.33 -29.74
CA SER A 337 -27.63 -5.44 -30.02
C SER A 337 -28.05 -6.89 -30.19
N ASN A 338 -29.34 -7.18 -30.11
CA ASN A 338 -29.87 -8.53 -30.36
C ASN A 338 -29.20 -9.62 -29.48
N THR A 339 -28.92 -9.29 -28.21
CA THR A 339 -28.03 -10.11 -27.36
C THR A 339 -28.73 -11.21 -26.56
N GLN A 340 -30.07 -11.21 -26.55
CA GLN A 340 -30.90 -12.12 -25.76
C GLN A 340 -30.45 -12.18 -24.29
N ASN A 341 -30.52 -11.05 -23.59
CA ASN A 341 -30.07 -10.89 -22.19
C ASN A 341 -28.58 -11.28 -22.05
N ALA A 342 -27.71 -10.70 -22.88
CA ALA A 342 -26.27 -11.01 -22.93
C ALA A 342 -25.91 -12.51 -23.01
N THR A 343 -26.65 -13.32 -23.78
CA THR A 343 -26.28 -14.72 -24.06
C THR A 343 -25.60 -14.90 -25.43
N VAL A 344 -25.89 -14.03 -26.40
CA VAL A 344 -25.30 -13.97 -27.75
C VAL A 344 -24.87 -12.54 -28.08
N ASN A 345 -24.04 -12.35 -29.13
CA ASN A 345 -23.62 -11.02 -29.60
C ASN A 345 -23.00 -10.11 -28.51
N THR A 346 -22.28 -10.71 -27.56
CA THR A 346 -21.74 -10.08 -26.34
C THR A 346 -20.30 -9.62 -26.48
N THR A 347 -19.94 -8.50 -25.85
CA THR A 347 -18.53 -8.24 -25.50
C THR A 347 -18.19 -9.00 -24.22
N ARG A 348 -16.97 -9.54 -24.12
CA ARG A 348 -16.52 -10.35 -22.97
C ARG A 348 -15.12 -9.97 -22.52
N HIS A 349 -14.83 -10.16 -21.23
CA HIS A 349 -13.52 -9.93 -20.65
C HIS A 349 -13.22 -10.93 -19.53
N THR A 350 -11.99 -11.41 -19.46
CA THR A 350 -11.56 -12.40 -18.46
C THR A 350 -10.89 -11.68 -17.27
N VAL A 351 -11.29 -12.04 -16.06
CA VAL A 351 -10.71 -11.55 -14.80
C VAL A 351 -10.29 -12.74 -13.95
N GLU A 352 -9.05 -12.77 -13.50
CA GLU A 352 -8.59 -13.78 -12.54
C GLU A 352 -9.01 -13.39 -11.12
N LEU A 353 -9.57 -14.34 -10.38
CA LEU A 353 -9.94 -14.17 -8.97
C LEU A 353 -9.38 -15.33 -8.14
N THR A 354 -9.04 -15.06 -6.89
CA THR A 354 -8.70 -16.05 -5.87
C THR A 354 -9.93 -16.38 -5.02
N ALA A 355 -9.97 -17.58 -4.45
CA ALA A 355 -11.10 -18.01 -3.62
C ALA A 355 -11.28 -17.08 -2.40
N GLY A 356 -12.49 -16.57 -2.20
CA GLY A 356 -12.81 -15.59 -1.15
C GLY A 356 -12.72 -14.12 -1.58
N GLN A 357 -12.24 -13.79 -2.78
CA GLN A 357 -12.38 -12.42 -3.31
C GLN A 357 -13.82 -12.13 -3.74
N SER A 358 -14.35 -10.98 -3.32
CA SER A 358 -15.54 -10.41 -3.94
C SER A 358 -15.16 -9.61 -5.19
N ILE A 359 -15.96 -9.68 -6.25
CA ILE A 359 -15.91 -8.73 -7.37
C ILE A 359 -17.26 -8.04 -7.50
N THR A 360 -17.24 -6.74 -7.79
CA THR A 360 -18.42 -5.97 -8.20
C THR A 360 -18.18 -5.45 -9.60
N VAL A 361 -19.08 -5.76 -10.53
CA VAL A 361 -19.04 -5.36 -11.95
C VAL A 361 -20.26 -4.49 -12.25
N GLY A 362 -20.13 -3.45 -13.06
CA GLY A 362 -21.27 -2.62 -13.45
C GLY A 362 -21.06 -1.79 -14.72
N THR A 363 -22.15 -1.48 -15.41
CA THR A 363 -22.24 -0.39 -16.41
C THR A 363 -22.68 0.93 -15.76
N CYS A 364 -22.79 0.94 -14.43
CA CYS A 364 -23.15 2.10 -13.61
C CYS A 364 -22.73 1.86 -12.15
N GLY A 365 -22.77 2.91 -11.33
CA GLY A 365 -22.56 2.80 -9.88
C GLY A 365 -21.15 2.34 -9.46
N LEU A 366 -20.16 2.52 -10.35
CA LEU A 366 -18.73 2.34 -10.15
C LEU A 366 -18.00 3.44 -10.93
N THR A 367 -16.79 3.82 -10.50
CA THR A 367 -15.96 4.80 -11.20
C THR A 367 -15.64 4.32 -12.63
N GLY A 368 -15.81 5.21 -13.62
CA GLY A 368 -15.59 4.89 -15.04
C GLY A 368 -16.71 4.07 -15.71
N ALA A 369 -17.68 3.53 -14.97
CA ALA A 369 -18.79 2.78 -15.56
C ALA A 369 -19.81 3.72 -16.23
N SER A 370 -20.24 3.38 -17.44
CA SER A 370 -21.24 4.14 -18.20
C SER A 370 -22.21 3.24 -18.96
N ALA A 371 -23.45 3.73 -19.16
CA ALA A 371 -24.52 3.01 -19.86
C ALA A 371 -25.35 3.94 -20.73
N THR A 372 -25.67 3.49 -21.94
CA THR A 372 -26.66 4.06 -22.85
C THR A 372 -27.57 2.94 -23.34
N GLY A 373 -28.88 3.13 -23.22
CA GLY A 373 -29.86 2.07 -23.47
C GLY A 373 -30.14 1.25 -22.22
N ASP A 374 -30.24 -0.07 -22.40
CA ASP A 374 -30.80 -1.02 -21.44
C ASP A 374 -29.88 -2.24 -21.37
N THR A 375 -29.06 -2.35 -20.31
CA THR A 375 -27.90 -3.26 -20.30
C THR A 375 -28.19 -4.60 -19.63
N TRP A 376 -27.33 -5.59 -19.86
CA TRP A 376 -27.32 -6.85 -19.10
C TRP A 376 -25.87 -7.28 -18.84
N LEU A 377 -25.57 -7.68 -17.59
CA LEU A 377 -24.30 -8.29 -17.20
C LEU A 377 -24.47 -9.75 -16.75
N ARG A 378 -23.52 -10.61 -17.12
CA ARG A 378 -23.32 -11.95 -16.56
C ARG A 378 -21.88 -12.11 -16.13
N VAL A 379 -21.63 -13.01 -15.18
CA VAL A 379 -20.29 -13.52 -14.90
C VAL A 379 -20.32 -15.05 -14.87
N ASN A 380 -19.47 -15.69 -15.67
CA ASN A 380 -19.21 -17.12 -15.61
C ASN A 380 -18.00 -17.42 -14.71
N GLY A 381 -18.05 -18.53 -14.00
CA GLY A 381 -16.92 -19.07 -13.25
C GLY A 381 -15.92 -19.87 -14.11
N PRO A 382 -14.81 -20.37 -13.52
CA PRO A 382 -13.77 -21.12 -14.24
C PRO A 382 -14.22 -22.41 -14.94
N SER A 383 -15.42 -22.90 -14.64
CA SER A 383 -16.09 -24.03 -15.30
C SER A 383 -16.92 -23.63 -16.54
N GLY A 384 -17.00 -22.34 -16.88
CA GLY A 384 -17.88 -21.81 -17.92
C GLY A 384 -19.36 -21.72 -17.53
N ILE A 385 -19.71 -21.99 -16.27
CA ILE A 385 -21.06 -21.92 -15.72
C ILE A 385 -21.30 -20.51 -15.14
N GLU A 386 -22.48 -19.93 -15.38
CA GLU A 386 -22.87 -18.66 -14.77
C GLU A 386 -22.90 -18.74 -13.24
N VAL A 387 -22.24 -17.78 -12.58
CA VAL A 387 -22.22 -17.63 -11.12
C VAL A 387 -23.01 -16.41 -10.64
N ALA A 388 -23.23 -15.40 -11.50
CA ALA A 388 -24.06 -14.24 -11.20
C ALA A 388 -24.50 -13.50 -12.49
N SER A 389 -25.64 -12.80 -12.44
CA SER A 389 -26.10 -11.90 -13.51
C SER A 389 -27.05 -10.82 -12.98
N ASN A 390 -27.21 -9.72 -13.72
CA ASN A 390 -28.19 -8.66 -13.42
C ASN A 390 -28.48 -7.78 -14.66
N ASP A 391 -29.70 -7.24 -14.76
CA ASP A 391 -30.14 -6.21 -15.73
C ASP A 391 -30.22 -4.83 -15.08
N ASP A 392 -31.12 -4.61 -14.10
CA ASP A 392 -31.36 -3.32 -13.45
C ASP A 392 -30.71 -3.25 -12.04
N GLY A 393 -29.39 -3.07 -11.99
CA GLY A 393 -28.60 -3.14 -10.74
C GLY A 393 -28.29 -1.82 -10.05
N CYS A 394 -28.74 -0.69 -10.59
CA CYS A 394 -28.37 0.65 -10.10
C CYS A 394 -29.56 1.47 -9.60
N ALA A 395 -29.28 2.40 -8.68
CA ALA A 395 -30.30 3.23 -8.02
C ALA A 395 -31.10 4.15 -8.97
N THR A 396 -30.57 4.43 -10.16
CA THR A 396 -31.21 5.22 -11.21
C THR A 396 -30.72 4.79 -12.60
N GLY A 397 -31.61 4.74 -13.59
CA GLY A 397 -31.30 4.35 -14.98
C GLY A 397 -31.62 2.87 -15.27
N ARG A 398 -31.15 2.36 -16.42
CA ARG A 398 -31.23 0.94 -16.81
C ARG A 398 -29.84 0.32 -16.99
N GLY A 399 -29.04 0.54 -15.96
CA GLY A 399 -27.66 0.07 -15.91
C GLY A 399 -27.55 -1.13 -14.97
N SER A 400 -26.75 -2.10 -15.39
CA SER A 400 -26.52 -3.35 -14.68
C SER A 400 -25.40 -3.19 -13.67
N LYS A 401 -25.56 -3.81 -12.50
CA LYS A 401 -24.51 -3.95 -11.50
C LYS A 401 -24.68 -5.26 -10.74
N VAL A 402 -23.61 -6.03 -10.59
CA VAL A 402 -23.63 -7.37 -9.99
C VAL A 402 -22.42 -7.54 -9.08
N THR A 403 -22.63 -8.14 -7.91
CA THR A 403 -21.59 -8.46 -6.94
C THR A 403 -21.67 -9.94 -6.58
N PHE A 404 -20.54 -10.65 -6.58
CA PHE A 404 -20.45 -12.01 -6.06
C PHE A 404 -19.06 -12.28 -5.43
N THR A 405 -18.95 -13.37 -4.69
CA THR A 405 -17.68 -13.84 -4.09
C THR A 405 -17.23 -15.14 -4.77
N ALA A 406 -15.97 -15.16 -5.21
CA ALA A 406 -15.35 -16.30 -5.90
C ALA A 406 -15.26 -17.52 -4.97
N GLY A 407 -16.03 -18.58 -5.26
CA GLY A 407 -16.00 -19.84 -4.50
C GLY A 407 -14.77 -20.72 -4.77
N ALA A 408 -14.04 -20.43 -5.86
CA ALA A 408 -12.80 -21.07 -6.25
C ALA A 408 -11.87 -20.07 -6.94
N ALA A 409 -10.57 -20.33 -6.93
CA ALA A 409 -9.59 -19.54 -7.68
C ALA A 409 -9.62 -19.89 -9.19
N GLY A 410 -9.31 -18.91 -10.05
CA GLY A 410 -9.16 -19.07 -11.49
C GLY A 410 -9.79 -17.94 -12.30
N ASN A 411 -9.92 -18.17 -13.60
CA ASN A 411 -10.46 -17.21 -14.56
C ASN A 411 -12.00 -17.16 -14.53
N TYR A 412 -12.55 -15.99 -14.25
CA TYR A 412 -13.98 -15.68 -14.40
C TYR A 412 -14.17 -14.83 -15.67
N GLU A 413 -15.30 -14.98 -16.34
CA GLU A 413 -15.60 -14.27 -17.59
C GLU A 413 -16.76 -13.29 -17.37
N ILE A 414 -16.45 -11.99 -17.42
CA ILE A 414 -17.44 -10.90 -17.45
C ILE A 414 -18.02 -10.84 -18.85
N ILE A 415 -19.35 -10.82 -18.95
CA ILE A 415 -20.09 -10.80 -20.22
C ILE A 415 -21.06 -9.62 -20.20
N ALA A 416 -20.98 -8.78 -21.23
CA ALA A 416 -21.82 -7.60 -21.39
C ALA A 416 -22.66 -7.67 -22.67
N GLY A 417 -23.91 -7.25 -22.53
CA GLY A 417 -24.89 -7.13 -23.59
C GLY A 417 -26.05 -6.25 -23.15
N CYS A 418 -27.22 -6.47 -23.74
CA CYS A 418 -28.41 -5.65 -23.58
C CYS A 418 -29.60 -6.46 -23.10
N TYR A 419 -30.57 -5.80 -22.46
CA TYR A 419 -31.84 -6.42 -22.13
C TYR A 419 -32.61 -6.81 -23.41
N GLY A 420 -33.08 -8.05 -23.45
CA GLY A 420 -33.76 -8.64 -24.61
C GLY A 420 -32.94 -8.56 -25.89
N ASN A 421 -33.57 -8.04 -26.95
CA ASN A 421 -32.96 -7.78 -28.24
C ASN A 421 -32.77 -6.27 -28.53
N THR A 422 -32.76 -5.43 -27.49
CA THR A 422 -32.49 -4.00 -27.63
C THR A 422 -31.04 -3.73 -28.06
N SER A 423 -30.73 -2.46 -28.35
CA SER A 423 -29.38 -1.96 -28.58
C SER A 423 -28.90 -1.12 -27.39
N CYS A 424 -27.66 -1.31 -26.97
CA CYS A 424 -27.07 -0.61 -25.83
C CYS A 424 -25.55 -0.47 -26.02
N SER A 425 -24.95 0.46 -25.28
CA SER A 425 -23.51 0.72 -25.28
C SER A 425 -23.05 1.36 -23.97
N GLY A 426 -21.74 1.45 -23.79
CA GLY A 426 -21.11 2.16 -22.68
C GLY A 426 -19.83 1.47 -22.23
N THR A 427 -19.47 1.72 -20.99
CA THR A 427 -18.24 1.23 -20.35
C THR A 427 -18.62 0.33 -19.19
N VAL A 428 -18.26 -0.95 -19.27
CA VAL A 428 -18.30 -1.85 -18.10
C VAL A 428 -17.08 -1.52 -17.26
N ALA A 429 -17.22 -1.37 -15.95
CA ALA A 429 -16.10 -1.31 -15.00
C ALA A 429 -16.29 -2.32 -13.87
N TRP A 430 -15.22 -2.65 -13.14
CA TRP A 430 -15.29 -3.50 -11.96
C TRP A 430 -14.25 -3.15 -10.89
N THR A 431 -14.57 -3.55 -9.66
CA THR A 431 -13.69 -3.49 -8.49
C THR A 431 -13.58 -4.87 -7.86
N ILE A 432 -12.35 -5.33 -7.61
CA ILE A 432 -12.07 -6.57 -6.89
C ILE A 432 -11.75 -6.21 -5.44
N GLY A 433 -12.54 -6.73 -4.51
CA GLY A 433 -12.26 -6.66 -3.07
C GLY A 433 -11.13 -7.63 -2.68
N THR A 434 -10.45 -7.34 -1.58
CA THR A 434 -9.43 -8.24 -1.02
C THR A 434 -10.02 -9.62 -0.73
N ALA A 435 -9.21 -10.67 -0.90
CA ALA A 435 -9.55 -11.96 -0.32
C ALA A 435 -9.61 -11.76 1.19
N THR A 436 -10.78 -11.93 1.81
CA THR A 436 -10.79 -12.17 3.26
C THR A 436 -10.17 -13.56 3.43
N PRO A 437 -9.01 -13.70 4.11
CA PRO A 437 -8.41 -15.02 4.29
C PRO A 437 -9.47 -15.91 4.96
N PRO A 438 -9.78 -17.11 4.41
CA PRO A 438 -10.74 -18.00 5.04
C PRO A 438 -10.33 -18.20 6.50
N ALA A 439 -11.22 -17.83 7.43
CA ALA A 439 -10.86 -17.82 8.84
C ALA A 439 -10.36 -19.22 9.22
N ASN A 440 -9.18 -19.29 9.84
CA ASN A 440 -8.57 -20.57 10.23
C ASN A 440 -9.16 -21.12 11.53
N SER A 441 -9.96 -20.32 12.24
CA SER A 441 -10.81 -20.74 13.34
C SER A 441 -12.01 -19.79 13.47
N GLY A 442 -13.07 -20.26 14.11
CA GLY A 442 -14.27 -19.47 14.33
C GLY A 442 -15.19 -20.08 15.37
N THR A 443 -16.20 -19.31 15.78
CA THR A 443 -17.26 -19.77 16.69
C THR A 443 -18.61 -19.25 16.24
N PHE A 444 -19.65 -20.07 16.35
CA PHE A 444 -21.04 -19.61 16.14
C PHE A 444 -21.97 -20.19 17.20
N ASN A 445 -22.94 -19.38 17.65
CA ASN A 445 -23.91 -19.79 18.65
C ASN A 445 -25.11 -20.48 17.99
N TYR A 446 -25.65 -21.51 18.65
CA TYR A 446 -26.83 -22.23 18.19
C TYR A 446 -27.78 -22.51 19.36
N SER A 447 -29.07 -22.55 19.06
CA SER A 447 -30.12 -22.99 19.97
C SER A 447 -31.22 -23.63 19.13
N SER A 448 -31.45 -24.92 19.32
CA SER A 448 -32.30 -25.72 18.45
C SER A 448 -33.32 -26.53 19.26
N VAL A 449 -34.46 -26.77 18.63
CA VAL A 449 -35.52 -27.68 19.08
C VAL A 449 -36.08 -28.40 17.85
N ASN A 450 -36.55 -29.64 18.02
CA ASN A 450 -37.14 -30.43 16.93
C ASN A 450 -36.25 -30.49 15.67
N SER A 451 -34.94 -30.72 15.84
CA SER A 451 -33.95 -30.62 14.76
C SER A 451 -33.68 -31.92 13.98
N ASP A 452 -34.33 -33.02 14.35
CA ASP A 452 -34.05 -34.39 13.87
C ASP A 452 -32.55 -34.70 13.70
N SER A 453 -31.78 -34.66 14.80
CA SER A 453 -30.32 -34.83 14.77
C SER A 453 -29.67 -33.90 13.73
N ALA A 454 -29.94 -32.60 13.82
CA ALA A 454 -29.45 -31.59 12.87
C ALA A 454 -29.72 -31.87 11.37
N ARG A 455 -30.90 -32.42 11.01
CA ARG A 455 -31.39 -32.47 9.62
C ARG A 455 -32.30 -31.29 9.27
N GLN A 456 -32.95 -30.69 10.26
CA GLN A 456 -33.82 -29.52 10.15
C GLN A 456 -33.57 -28.56 11.33
N ASN A 457 -34.09 -27.33 11.28
CA ASN A 457 -33.99 -26.33 12.36
C ASN A 457 -32.56 -26.13 12.90
N THR A 458 -31.57 -26.17 12.00
CA THR A 458 -30.14 -26.05 12.32
C THR A 458 -29.64 -24.62 12.23
N THR A 459 -28.65 -24.28 13.06
CA THR A 459 -27.76 -23.15 12.77
C THR A 459 -26.61 -23.67 11.90
N ASN A 460 -26.25 -22.94 10.85
CA ASN A 460 -25.27 -23.36 9.86
C ASN A 460 -24.14 -22.35 9.74
N GLU A 461 -22.93 -22.83 9.46
CA GLU A 461 -21.75 -22.02 9.21
C GLU A 461 -20.99 -22.57 7.99
N ASN A 462 -20.48 -21.69 7.14
CA ASN A 462 -19.76 -22.06 5.92
C ASN A 462 -18.25 -21.89 6.13
N VAL A 463 -17.47 -22.94 5.85
CA VAL A 463 -16.00 -22.95 5.97
C VAL A 463 -15.39 -23.40 4.64
N THR A 464 -14.53 -22.58 4.05
CA THR A 464 -13.79 -22.94 2.83
C THR A 464 -12.56 -23.76 3.20
N LEU A 465 -12.43 -24.95 2.62
CA LEU A 465 -11.31 -25.87 2.87
C LEU A 465 -10.63 -26.27 1.54
N THR A 466 -9.31 -26.45 1.58
CA THR A 466 -8.52 -26.97 0.46
C THR A 466 -8.14 -28.44 0.67
N ALA A 467 -7.79 -29.14 -0.41
CA ALA A 467 -7.46 -30.56 -0.34
C ALA A 467 -6.23 -30.82 0.55
N GLY A 468 -6.32 -31.77 1.48
CA GLY A 468 -5.30 -32.08 2.48
C GLY A 468 -5.47 -31.37 3.83
N GLN A 469 -6.20 -30.25 3.90
CA GLN A 469 -6.50 -29.59 5.19
C GLN A 469 -7.44 -30.44 6.06
N SER A 470 -7.36 -30.25 7.37
CA SER A 470 -8.18 -30.94 8.37
C SER A 470 -9.01 -29.95 9.18
N LEU A 471 -10.34 -30.07 9.09
CA LEU A 471 -11.28 -29.33 9.93
C LEU A 471 -11.53 -30.10 11.23
N SER A 472 -11.30 -29.45 12.37
CA SER A 472 -11.80 -29.85 13.69
C SER A 472 -12.98 -28.96 14.06
N PHE A 473 -14.12 -29.54 14.44
CA PHE A 473 -15.35 -28.78 14.73
C PHE A 473 -16.21 -29.49 15.78
N GLY A 474 -16.88 -28.73 16.65
CA GLY A 474 -17.73 -29.30 17.70
C GLY A 474 -18.32 -28.30 18.68
N THR A 475 -19.23 -28.78 19.53
CA THR A 475 -19.73 -28.09 20.74
C THR A 475 -18.88 -28.39 21.97
N CYS A 476 -17.81 -29.16 21.79
CA CYS A 476 -16.78 -29.51 22.76
C CYS A 476 -15.45 -29.79 22.03
N ASN A 477 -14.33 -29.81 22.77
CA ASN A 477 -12.96 -30.12 22.28
C ASN A 477 -12.44 -29.24 21.12
N VAL A 478 -12.99 -28.03 20.96
CA VAL A 478 -12.45 -26.97 20.09
C VAL A 478 -12.43 -25.65 20.88
N ALA A 479 -11.53 -24.73 20.53
CA ALA A 479 -11.45 -23.42 21.19
C ALA A 479 -12.79 -22.67 21.10
N GLY A 480 -13.25 -22.13 22.23
CA GLY A 480 -14.54 -21.44 22.34
C GLY A 480 -15.80 -22.32 22.27
N ALA A 481 -15.67 -23.63 22.05
CA ALA A 481 -16.81 -24.53 21.98
C ALA A 481 -17.44 -24.78 23.37
N SER A 482 -18.77 -24.78 23.44
CA SER A 482 -19.53 -25.10 24.64
C SER A 482 -20.94 -25.61 24.31
N GLY A 483 -21.61 -26.28 25.26
CA GLY A 483 -22.97 -26.76 25.03
C GLY A 483 -23.73 -27.17 26.29
N THR A 484 -25.04 -27.28 26.12
CA THR A 484 -26.03 -27.72 27.12
C THR A 484 -27.10 -28.56 26.44
N GLY A 485 -27.52 -29.65 27.07
CA GLY A 485 -28.38 -30.66 26.44
C GLY A 485 -27.57 -31.68 25.64
N ASP A 486 -28.22 -32.26 24.62
CA ASP A 486 -27.69 -33.35 23.79
C ASP A 486 -27.56 -32.84 22.34
N SER A 487 -26.32 -32.61 21.88
CA SER A 487 -26.05 -31.91 20.61
C SER A 487 -25.83 -32.85 19.43
N PHE A 488 -25.96 -32.31 18.22
CA PHE A 488 -25.66 -33.04 16.99
C PHE A 488 -25.03 -32.10 15.95
N ILE A 489 -23.92 -32.52 15.35
CA ILE A 489 -23.23 -31.79 14.28
C ILE A 489 -23.17 -32.62 12.99
N ARG A 490 -23.30 -31.95 11.84
CA ARG A 490 -23.09 -32.51 10.49
C ARG A 490 -22.16 -31.61 9.69
N LEU A 491 -21.41 -32.20 8.77
CA LEU A 491 -20.60 -31.50 7.77
C LEU A 491 -21.05 -31.93 6.37
N TYR A 492 -21.39 -30.95 5.53
CA TYR A 492 -21.73 -31.13 4.13
C TYR A 492 -20.61 -30.54 3.25
N ASN A 493 -20.31 -31.16 2.11
CA ASN A 493 -19.35 -30.63 1.14
C ASN A 493 -20.03 -29.70 0.11
N ALA A 494 -19.22 -29.13 -0.79
CA ALA A 494 -19.68 -28.21 -1.84
C ALA A 494 -20.74 -28.80 -2.80
N ALA A 495 -20.83 -30.14 -2.89
CA ALA A 495 -21.86 -30.85 -3.67
C ALA A 495 -23.14 -31.14 -2.87
N GLY A 496 -23.30 -30.58 -1.67
CA GLY A 496 -24.44 -30.82 -0.78
C GLY A 496 -24.47 -32.22 -0.16
N THR A 497 -23.39 -33.00 -0.28
CA THR A 497 -23.29 -34.36 0.26
C THR A 497 -22.73 -34.32 1.68
N GLN A 498 -23.37 -35.03 2.61
CA GLN A 498 -22.88 -35.15 3.98
C GLN A 498 -21.60 -36.01 4.03
N VAL A 499 -20.52 -35.46 4.56
CA VAL A 499 -19.20 -36.13 4.64
C VAL A 499 -18.79 -36.52 6.06
N LYS A 500 -19.36 -35.89 7.09
CA LYS A 500 -19.09 -36.19 8.51
C LYS A 500 -20.32 -35.86 9.36
N PHE A 501 -20.47 -36.52 10.50
CA PHE A 501 -21.37 -36.14 11.58
C PHE A 501 -20.85 -36.67 12.92
N ASN A 502 -21.39 -36.16 14.03
CA ASN A 502 -21.23 -36.72 15.37
C ASN A 502 -22.37 -36.24 16.30
N ASP A 503 -22.74 -37.08 17.25
CA ASP A 503 -23.61 -36.85 18.40
C ASP A 503 -22.76 -36.79 19.68
N ASP A 504 -22.26 -37.93 20.15
CA ASP A 504 -21.41 -38.04 21.35
C ASP A 504 -19.92 -37.90 20.99
N GLY A 505 -19.29 -36.80 21.41
CA GLY A 505 -17.86 -36.55 21.21
C GLY A 505 -16.99 -37.33 22.19
N ALA A 506 -15.83 -37.82 21.73
CA ALA A 506 -14.91 -38.55 22.59
C ALA A 506 -14.39 -37.67 23.74
N GLY A 507 -14.79 -37.96 24.97
CA GLY A 507 -14.48 -37.16 26.17
C GLY A 507 -15.42 -35.97 26.43
N CYS A 508 -16.48 -35.81 25.64
CA CYS A 508 -17.38 -34.66 25.69
C CYS A 508 -18.73 -34.90 26.39
N GLY A 509 -19.06 -36.16 26.75
CA GLY A 509 -20.42 -36.53 27.12
C GLY A 509 -21.35 -36.36 25.91
N SER A 510 -22.57 -35.87 26.15
CA SER A 510 -23.59 -35.59 25.09
C SER A 510 -23.33 -34.31 24.29
N LEU A 511 -22.07 -33.91 24.16
CA LEU A 511 -21.63 -32.81 23.31
C LEU A 511 -20.75 -33.34 22.17
N SER A 512 -20.92 -32.79 20.99
CA SER A 512 -20.39 -33.36 19.76
C SER A 512 -19.01 -32.81 19.42
N HIS A 513 -18.12 -33.68 18.93
CA HIS A 513 -16.82 -33.32 18.35
C HIS A 513 -16.49 -34.19 17.14
N ALA A 514 -15.99 -33.58 16.07
CA ALA A 514 -15.62 -34.28 14.86
C ALA A 514 -14.40 -33.66 14.17
N THR A 515 -13.60 -34.52 13.53
CA THR A 515 -12.52 -34.12 12.62
C THR A 515 -12.78 -34.66 11.21
N TYR A 516 -12.38 -33.90 10.19
CA TYR A 516 -12.49 -34.27 8.78
C TYR A 516 -11.32 -33.71 7.96
N THR A 517 -10.54 -34.60 7.35
CA THR A 517 -9.48 -34.23 6.39
C THR A 517 -10.04 -34.25 4.97
N VAL A 518 -9.83 -33.18 4.20
CA VAL A 518 -10.36 -33.02 2.85
C VAL A 518 -9.61 -33.94 1.87
N PRO A 519 -10.32 -34.82 1.12
CA PRO A 519 -9.69 -35.67 0.11
C PRO A 519 -9.01 -34.88 -1.02
N ALA A 520 -8.06 -35.55 -1.71
CA ALA A 520 -7.44 -35.01 -2.92
C ALA A 520 -8.51 -34.60 -3.96
N GLY A 521 -8.43 -33.38 -4.47
CA GLY A 521 -9.40 -32.82 -5.42
C GLY A 521 -10.75 -32.39 -4.85
N ALA A 522 -10.99 -32.51 -3.54
CA ALA A 522 -12.29 -32.20 -2.90
C ALA A 522 -12.34 -30.84 -2.19
N GLY A 523 -11.53 -29.86 -2.60
CA GLY A 523 -11.53 -28.50 -2.05
C GLY A 523 -12.80 -27.71 -2.43
N GLY A 524 -13.17 -26.73 -1.61
CA GLY A 524 -14.33 -25.86 -1.82
C GLY A 524 -15.00 -25.43 -0.50
N THR A 525 -16.19 -24.87 -0.58
CA THR A 525 -16.99 -24.50 0.59
C THR A 525 -17.66 -25.73 1.20
N TYR A 526 -17.38 -25.97 2.48
CA TYR A 526 -18.09 -26.93 3.32
C TYR A 526 -19.07 -26.20 4.23
N GLN A 527 -20.13 -26.89 4.68
CA GLN A 527 -21.12 -26.34 5.59
C GLN A 527 -21.23 -27.20 6.85
N ILE A 528 -20.87 -26.62 7.99
CA ILE A 528 -21.17 -27.15 9.31
C ILE A 528 -22.66 -26.87 9.58
N ARG A 529 -23.40 -27.86 10.10
CA ARG A 529 -24.75 -27.69 10.62
C ARG A 529 -24.81 -28.21 12.05
N ALA A 530 -25.39 -27.43 12.95
CA ALA A 530 -25.56 -27.77 14.36
C ALA A 530 -27.03 -27.76 14.76
N GLY A 531 -27.38 -28.69 15.63
CA GLY A 531 -28.69 -28.84 16.25
C GLY A 531 -28.60 -29.82 17.41
N CYS A 532 -29.69 -30.49 17.73
CA CYS A 532 -29.82 -31.40 18.87
C CYS A 532 -30.12 -32.82 18.42
N TYR A 533 -29.74 -33.80 19.25
CA TYR A 533 -30.01 -35.21 18.99
C TYR A 533 -31.52 -35.48 18.95
N GLY A 534 -31.98 -36.20 17.93
CA GLY A 534 -33.40 -36.40 17.66
C GLY A 534 -34.15 -35.06 17.64
N ASN A 535 -35.25 -34.99 18.38
CA ASN A 535 -36.08 -33.79 18.51
C ASN A 535 -35.98 -33.13 19.91
N THR A 536 -34.87 -33.32 20.61
CA THR A 536 -34.60 -32.69 21.92
C THR A 536 -34.35 -31.18 21.79
N SER A 537 -34.12 -30.53 22.94
CA SER A 537 -33.74 -29.11 23.05
C SER A 537 -32.33 -28.98 23.60
N CYS A 538 -31.50 -28.17 22.96
CA CYS A 538 -30.09 -27.97 23.30
C CYS A 538 -29.60 -26.60 22.81
N SER A 539 -28.50 -26.10 23.36
CA SER A 539 -27.90 -24.82 22.95
C SER A 539 -26.44 -24.69 23.36
N GLY A 540 -25.71 -23.81 22.69
CA GLY A 540 -24.33 -23.48 23.03
C GLY A 540 -23.58 -22.76 21.91
N THR A 541 -22.27 -22.98 21.87
CA THR A 541 -21.34 -22.41 20.90
C THR A 541 -20.61 -23.55 20.19
N VAL A 542 -20.71 -23.61 18.87
CA VAL A 542 -19.87 -24.48 18.05
C VAL A 542 -18.55 -23.76 17.80
N GLY A 543 -17.44 -24.35 18.22
CA GLY A 543 -16.10 -23.94 17.81
C GLY A 543 -15.62 -24.76 16.62
N TRP A 544 -14.85 -24.14 15.74
CA TRP A 544 -14.22 -24.81 14.61
C TRP A 544 -12.81 -24.27 14.32
N THR A 545 -11.95 -25.09 13.73
CA THR A 545 -10.53 -24.77 13.45
C THR A 545 -10.04 -25.60 12.27
N VAL A 546 -9.31 -24.96 11.34
CA VAL A 546 -8.67 -25.58 10.17
C VAL A 546 -7.18 -25.77 10.46
N GLN A 547 -6.65 -26.93 10.07
CA GLN A 547 -5.26 -27.36 10.23
C GLN A 547 -4.68 -27.80 8.89
#